data_AF-A0A957EQ30-F1
#
_entry.id   AF-A0A957EQ30-F1
#
_cell.length_a   1.000
_cell.length_b   1.000
_cell.length_c   1.000
_cell.angle_alpha   90.00
_cell.angle_beta   90.00
_cell.angle_gamma   90.00
#
_symmetry.space_group_name_H-M   'P 1'
#
loop_
_entity.id
_entity.type
_entity.pdbx_description
1 polymer ?
#
loop_
_entity_poly.entity_id
_entity_poly.type
_entity_poly.pdbx_seq_one_letter_code
_entity_poly.pdbx_strand_id
1 'polypeptide(L)'
;LNFDFFSTVYCLVGHTHVPVWFEEEDVYQVVPRMPEYGQTMQLAQNRLIINPGSVGQPRDSDPRAAYALLNTETLAWEYRRVPYDISKVQARMRACDMPARLVNRLEYGW
;
A
#
# COMPACT_ATOMS: atom_id res chain seq x y z
N LEU A 1 6.71 -13.19 16.42
CA LEU A 1 6.44 -12.63 15.06
C LEU A 1 6.49 -11.10 15.14
N ASN A 2 6.48 -10.34 14.03
CA ASN A 2 6.50 -8.86 14.11
C ASN A 2 5.35 -8.27 14.95
N PHE A 3 4.27 -9.03 15.10
CA PHE A 3 3.13 -8.74 15.96
C PHE A 3 3.52 -8.51 17.43
N ASP A 4 4.58 -9.10 17.97
CA ASP A 4 4.93 -8.92 19.39
C ASP A 4 5.47 -7.52 19.74
N PHE A 5 5.76 -6.69 18.73
CA PHE A 5 6.35 -5.35 18.90
C PHE A 5 5.33 -4.20 19.00
N PHE A 6 4.03 -4.49 18.96
CA PHE A 6 2.97 -3.50 19.17
C PHE A 6 1.80 -4.11 19.95
N SER A 7 1.02 -3.29 20.65
CA SER A 7 -0.07 -3.75 21.52
C SER A 7 -1.48 -3.48 20.99
N THR A 8 -1.61 -2.71 19.90
CA THR A 8 -2.90 -2.45 19.24
C THR A 8 -3.35 -3.63 18.37
N VAL A 9 -4.64 -3.67 18.05
CA VAL A 9 -5.18 -4.66 17.10
C VAL A 9 -4.67 -4.37 15.68
N TYR A 10 -4.60 -3.10 15.30
CA TYR A 10 -4.18 -2.69 13.96
C TYR A 10 -2.83 -1.95 13.99
N CYS A 11 -1.95 -2.27 13.05
CA CYS A 11 -0.70 -1.58 12.78
C CYS A 11 -0.67 -1.15 11.30
N LEU A 12 -0.75 0.15 11.04
CA LEU A 12 -0.66 0.70 9.69
C LEU A 12 0.81 1.00 9.36
N VAL A 13 1.30 0.44 8.27
CA VAL A 13 2.69 0.56 7.83
C VAL A 13 2.76 1.06 6.38
N GLY A 14 3.95 1.47 5.96
CA GLY A 14 4.24 1.87 4.59
C GLY A 14 5.59 1.31 4.14
N HIS A 15 6.45 2.16 3.58
CA HIS A 15 7.85 1.89 3.25
C HIS A 15 8.11 0.91 2.09
N THR A 16 7.44 -0.24 2.03
CA THR A 16 7.64 -1.23 0.96
C THR A 16 7.11 -0.75 -0.39
N HIS A 17 6.13 0.16 -0.38
CA HIS A 17 5.37 0.63 -1.53
C HIS A 17 4.53 -0.45 -2.22
N VAL A 18 4.31 -1.59 -1.54
CA VAL A 18 3.50 -2.70 -2.02
C VAL A 18 2.34 -2.86 -1.04
N PRO A 19 1.08 -2.70 -1.51
CA PRO A 19 -0.07 -2.89 -0.65
C PRO A 19 -0.21 -4.36 -0.24
N VAL A 20 -0.43 -4.59 1.04
CA VAL A 20 -0.55 -5.94 1.61
C VAL A 20 -1.22 -5.87 2.97
N TRP A 21 -1.93 -6.94 3.30
CA TRP A 21 -2.58 -7.15 4.59
C TRP A 21 -2.05 -8.44 5.19
N PHE A 22 -1.45 -8.37 6.37
CA PHE A 22 -1.05 -9.55 7.14
C PHE A 22 -1.98 -9.71 8.33
N GLU A 23 -2.53 -10.91 8.48
CA GLU A 23 -3.44 -11.26 9.56
C GLU A 23 -2.84 -12.37 10.42
N GLU A 24 -2.79 -12.16 11.74
CA GLU A 24 -2.43 -13.17 12.73
C GLU A 24 -3.69 -14.00 13.05
N GLU A 25 -3.89 -15.11 12.32
CA GLU A 25 -5.03 -16.02 12.51
C GLU A 25 -4.86 -16.89 13.77
N ASP A 26 -3.61 -17.20 14.13
CA ASP A 26 -3.21 -17.87 15.37
C ASP A 26 -1.77 -17.41 15.74
N VAL A 27 -1.32 -17.66 16.97
CA VAL A 27 -0.04 -17.19 17.55
C VAL A 27 1.18 -17.56 16.69
N TYR A 28 1.06 -18.59 15.84
CA TYR A 28 2.13 -19.04 14.95
C TYR A 28 1.76 -19.00 13.46
N GLN A 29 0.57 -18.50 13.11
CA GLN A 29 0.07 -18.46 11.73
C GLN A 29 -0.27 -17.05 11.30
N VAL A 30 0.58 -16.50 10.42
CA VAL A 30 0.35 -15.21 9.76
C VAL A 30 0.03 -15.46 8.29
N VAL A 31 -1.11 -14.93 7.83
CA VAL A 31 -1.54 -15.10 6.46
C VAL A 31 -1.51 -13.77 5.71
N PRO A 32 -0.80 -13.69 4.56
CA PRO A 32 -0.89 -12.52 3.70
C PRO A 32 -2.19 -12.56 2.88
N ARG A 33 -2.82 -11.41 2.75
CA ARG A 33 -3.96 -11.13 1.86
C ARG A 33 -3.55 -10.01 0.93
N MET A 34 -3.77 -10.23 -0.37
CA MET A 34 -3.58 -9.20 -1.39
C MET A 34 -4.76 -8.24 -1.40
N PRO A 35 -4.57 -6.96 -1.75
CA PRO A 35 -5.65 -6.00 -1.79
C PRO A 35 -6.65 -6.33 -2.91
N GLU A 36 -7.95 -6.26 -2.57
CA GLU A 36 -9.02 -6.17 -3.55
C GLU A 36 -9.43 -4.70 -3.71
N TYR A 37 -9.17 -4.14 -4.89
CA TYR A 37 -9.39 -2.71 -5.13
C TYR A 37 -10.87 -2.39 -5.40
N GLY A 38 -11.36 -1.28 -4.85
CA GLY A 38 -12.74 -0.81 -5.02
C GLY A 38 -13.78 -1.63 -4.26
N GLN A 39 -13.35 -2.52 -3.37
CA GLN A 39 -14.20 -3.25 -2.45
C GLN A 39 -13.91 -2.83 -1.01
N THR A 40 -14.97 -2.56 -0.27
CA THR A 40 -14.89 -2.28 1.16
C THR A 40 -14.79 -3.60 1.93
N MET A 41 -13.72 -3.72 2.71
CA MET A 41 -13.48 -4.84 3.61
C MET A 41 -13.70 -4.37 5.05
N GLN A 42 -14.22 -5.26 5.89
CA GLN A 42 -14.27 -5.02 7.32
C GLN A 42 -12.92 -5.39 7.94
N LEU A 43 -12.32 -4.52 8.75
CA LEU A 43 -11.14 -4.94 9.52
C LEU A 43 -11.49 -6.13 10.42
N ALA A 44 -10.65 -7.16 10.36
CA ALA A 44 -10.81 -8.36 11.17
C ALA A 44 -10.77 -8.03 12.67
N GLN A 45 -11.31 -8.94 13.49
CA GLN A 45 -11.15 -8.89 14.95
C GLN A 45 -9.72 -9.32 15.38
N ASN A 46 -9.03 -10.02 14.50
CA ASN A 46 -7.65 -10.46 14.67
C ASN A 46 -6.67 -9.28 14.51
N ARG A 47 -5.42 -9.51 14.90
CA ARG A 47 -4.38 -8.49 14.81
C ARG A 47 -3.89 -8.38 13.37
N LEU A 48 -3.72 -7.14 12.90
CA LEU A 48 -3.38 -6.83 11.52
C LEU A 48 -2.14 -5.95 11.40
N ILE A 49 -1.32 -6.23 10.39
CA ILE A 49 -0.33 -5.28 9.84
C ILE A 49 -0.76 -4.97 8.41
N ILE A 50 -1.07 -3.71 8.12
CA ILE A 50 -1.71 -3.30 6.87
C ILE A 50 -0.90 -2.21 6.19
N ASN A 51 -0.63 -2.39 4.90
CA ASN A 51 0.07 -1.43 4.06
C ASN A 51 -0.83 -0.96 2.92
N PRO A 52 -1.13 0.36 2.80
CA PRO A 52 -1.97 0.88 1.74
C PRO A 52 -1.26 0.98 0.38
N GLY A 53 0.04 0.67 0.31
CA GLY A 53 0.88 0.86 -0.86
C GLY A 53 1.59 2.21 -0.87
N SER A 54 1.82 2.78 -2.05
CA SER A 54 2.47 4.07 -2.21
C SER A 54 1.72 4.97 -3.19
N VAL A 55 1.53 6.23 -2.78
CA VAL A 55 0.94 7.27 -3.63
C VAL A 55 1.89 7.66 -4.76
N GLY A 56 3.18 7.84 -4.45
CA GLY A 56 4.13 8.46 -5.38
C GLY A 56 5.00 7.50 -6.18
N GLN A 57 5.21 6.28 -5.69
CA GLN A 57 6.09 5.31 -6.34
C GLN A 57 5.66 3.87 -6.00
N PRO A 58 4.51 3.39 -6.49
CA PRO A 58 4.12 1.99 -6.34
C PRO A 58 5.22 1.03 -6.82
N ARG A 59 5.36 -0.13 -6.18
CA ARG A 59 6.40 -1.14 -6.50
C ARG A 59 5.85 -2.53 -6.78
N ASP A 60 4.56 -2.61 -7.13
CA ASP A 60 3.83 -3.85 -7.34
C ASP A 60 3.38 -4.07 -8.79
N SER A 61 4.09 -3.46 -9.75
CA SER A 61 3.81 -3.55 -11.19
C SER A 61 2.51 -2.88 -11.67
N ASP A 62 1.79 -2.18 -10.77
CA ASP A 62 0.69 -1.28 -11.13
C ASP A 62 1.14 0.18 -10.91
N PRO A 63 1.28 0.99 -11.97
CA PRO A 63 1.83 2.33 -11.86
C PRO A 63 0.85 3.35 -11.26
N ARG A 64 -0.44 2.99 -11.06
CA ARG A 64 -1.43 3.90 -10.46
C ARG A 64 -1.10 4.14 -8.99
N ALA A 65 -1.31 5.38 -8.52
CA ALA A 65 -1.09 5.74 -7.11
C ALA A 65 -1.98 4.87 -6.20
N ALA A 66 -1.39 4.29 -5.16
CA ALA A 66 -2.07 3.41 -4.20
C ALA A 66 -2.32 4.13 -2.87
N TYR A 67 -3.52 3.96 -2.33
CA TYR A 67 -3.90 4.42 -1.00
C TYR A 67 -5.06 3.57 -0.47
N ALA A 68 -5.49 3.83 0.76
CA ALA A 68 -6.69 3.23 1.30
C ALA A 68 -7.52 4.26 2.08
N LEU A 69 -8.82 4.00 2.18
CA LEU A 69 -9.72 4.71 3.06
C LEU A 69 -9.99 3.83 4.29
N LEU A 70 -9.84 4.42 5.48
CA LEU A 70 -10.23 3.82 6.74
C LEU A 70 -11.35 4.65 7.35
N ASN A 71 -12.52 4.05 7.52
CA ASN A 71 -13.56 4.57 8.41
C ASN A 71 -13.25 4.08 9.82
N THR A 72 -12.93 5.02 10.72
CA THR A 72 -12.54 4.70 12.11
C THR A 72 -13.72 4.35 13.03
N GLU A 73 -14.94 4.68 12.63
CA GLU A 73 -16.16 4.36 13.39
C GLU A 73 -16.66 2.96 13.06
N THR A 74 -16.70 2.62 11.77
CA THR A 74 -17.18 1.32 11.31
C THR A 74 -16.06 0.31 11.12
N LEU A 75 -14.79 0.73 11.18
CA LEU A 75 -13.62 -0.07 10.83
C LEU A 75 -13.69 -0.66 9.41
N ALA A 76 -14.32 0.06 8.50
CA ALA A 76 -14.35 -0.26 7.08
C ALA A 76 -13.04 0.21 6.41
N TRP A 77 -12.42 -0.67 5.66
CA TRP A 77 -11.17 -0.46 4.94
C TRP A 77 -11.36 -0.68 3.45
N GLU A 78 -10.95 0.26 2.61
CA GLU A 78 -11.07 0.14 1.15
C GLU A 78 -9.75 0.50 0.47
N TYR A 79 -9.16 -0.45 -0.25
CA TYR A 79 -7.99 -0.17 -1.09
C TYR A 79 -8.41 0.55 -2.38
N ARG A 80 -7.66 1.59 -2.73
CA ARG A 80 -7.91 2.38 -3.93
C ARG A 80 -6.65 2.57 -4.77
N ARG A 81 -6.89 2.64 -6.07
CA ARG A 81 -5.91 3.03 -7.09
C ARG A 81 -6.47 4.19 -7.87
N VAL A 82 -5.64 5.16 -8.18
CA VAL A 82 -6.02 6.30 -9.02
C VAL A 82 -4.95 6.55 -10.08
N PRO A 83 -5.32 6.66 -11.37
CA PRO A 83 -4.37 7.04 -12.40
C PRO A 83 -3.93 8.49 -12.18
N TYR A 84 -2.68 8.79 -12.55
CA TYR A 84 -2.14 10.14 -12.59
C TYR A 84 -1.30 10.32 -13.84
N ASP A 85 -0.99 11.56 -14.18
CA ASP A 85 -0.19 11.90 -15.35
C ASP A 85 1.30 11.61 -15.10
N ILE A 86 1.69 10.34 -15.31
CA ILE A 86 3.06 9.85 -15.16
C ILE A 86 4.01 10.63 -16.06
N SER A 87 3.62 10.86 -17.31
CA SER A 87 4.43 11.59 -18.30
C SER A 87 4.78 12.99 -17.82
N LYS A 88 3.83 13.71 -17.22
CA LYS A 88 4.06 15.04 -16.64
C LYS A 88 4.98 15.01 -15.42
N VAL A 89 4.88 13.98 -14.56
CA VAL A 89 5.80 13.80 -13.44
C VAL A 89 7.21 13.48 -13.94
N GLN A 90 7.34 12.54 -14.89
CA GLN A 90 8.61 12.20 -15.49
C GLN A 90 9.28 13.39 -16.18
N ALA A 91 8.52 14.23 -16.90
CA ALA A 91 9.05 15.45 -17.52
C ALA A 91 9.65 16.41 -16.48
N ARG A 92 8.98 16.59 -15.34
CA ARG A 92 9.50 17.40 -14.22
C ARG A 92 10.77 16.78 -13.63
N MET A 93 10.80 15.46 -13.44
CA MET A 93 11.98 14.77 -12.91
C MET A 93 13.18 14.88 -13.86
N ARG A 94 12.97 14.75 -15.17
CA ARG A 94 14.02 14.95 -16.19
C ARG A 94 14.54 16.40 -16.19
N ALA A 95 13.65 17.38 -16.03
CA ALA A 95 14.05 18.79 -15.89
C ALA A 95 14.88 19.09 -14.63
N CYS A 96 14.85 18.19 -13.64
CA CYS A 96 15.70 18.25 -12.44
C CYS A 96 16.92 17.32 -12.52
N ASP A 97 17.29 16.85 -13.71
CA ASP A 97 18.43 15.94 -13.95
C ASP A 97 18.41 14.67 -13.09
N MET A 98 17.21 14.19 -12.73
CA MET A 98 17.09 12.95 -11.95
C MET A 98 17.55 11.72 -12.78
N PRO A 99 18.17 10.71 -12.15
CA PRO A 99 18.60 9.50 -12.83
C PRO A 99 17.48 8.85 -13.64
N ALA A 100 17.74 8.52 -14.91
CA ALA A 100 16.75 7.95 -15.83
C ALA A 100 16.02 6.72 -15.26
N ARG A 101 16.72 5.90 -14.47
CA ARG A 101 16.14 4.74 -13.76
C ARG A 101 15.03 5.15 -12.79
N LEU A 102 15.19 6.27 -12.07
CA LEU A 102 14.17 6.78 -11.14
C LEU A 102 12.98 7.42 -11.85
N VAL A 103 13.19 7.95 -13.05
CA VAL A 103 12.14 8.52 -13.89
C VAL A 103 11.29 7.39 -14.49
N ASN A 104 11.93 6.45 -15.17
CA ASN A 104 11.23 5.44 -15.97
C ASN A 104 10.49 4.42 -15.11
N ARG A 105 10.97 4.13 -13.89
CA ARG A 105 10.31 3.18 -12.97
C ARG A 105 8.85 3.54 -12.62
N LEU A 106 8.48 4.83 -12.67
CA LEU A 106 7.10 5.24 -12.39
C LEU A 106 6.09 4.65 -13.37
N GLU A 107 6.51 4.46 -14.63
CA GLU A 107 5.67 3.91 -15.70
C GLU A 107 5.38 2.41 -15.51
N TYR A 108 6.32 1.71 -14.88
CA TYR A 108 6.24 0.27 -14.66
C TYR A 108 5.72 -0.11 -13.27
N GLY A 109 5.54 0.85 -12.36
CA GLY A 109 5.19 0.57 -10.96
C GLY A 109 6.30 -0.22 -10.24
N TRP A 110 7.55 0.23 -10.37
CA TRP A 110 8.75 -0.39 -9.80
C TRP A 110 9.52 0.57 -8.89
#